data_AF-A0A3C1Q5E8-F1
#
_entry.id   AF-A0A3C1Q5E8-F1
#
_cell.length_a   1.000
_cell.length_b   1.000
_cell.length_c   1.000
_cell.angle_alpha   90.00
_cell.angle_beta   90.00
_cell.angle_gamma   90.00
#
_symmetry.space_group_name_H-M   'P 1'
#
loop_
_entity.id
_entity.type
_entity.pdbx_description
1 polymer ?
#
loop_
_entity_poly.entity_id
_entity_poly.type
_entity_poly.pdbx_seq_one_letter_code
_entity_poly.pdbx_strand_id
1 'polypeptide(L)'
;MLSVAVPLIANPIDMGIIELIWNALDEGQIGSLLDAGIRLALMNTVQDLPIYLGALSLAEVLARRYKDKPQVLYYAVPIATVPLVYWIVYRVHGVAYDFTMPAILGIAGVAYVLRLGSASPIKQKWKSLWIVTLLLSGFQWLSISPALTALGFGHGDVSLDLKVAASVLDAEPLLNTLSFMGASMMVISGLITSKFMIDYQAHIRLVQEEKRRSLQLERMRSEAMQARTYRELQVLVHDLRTPLTTIQGLASAMSGFSVSSVDARVHAQAISEAADRM
;
A
#
# COMPACT_ATOMS: atom_id res chain seq x y z
N MET A 1 -21.05 -4.65 -9.50
CA MET A 1 -21.08 -5.70 -10.55
C MET A 1 -20.71 -7.03 -9.93
N LEU A 2 -19.47 -7.27 -9.47
CA LEU A 2 -19.13 -8.52 -8.77
C LEU A 2 -19.96 -8.76 -7.49
N SER A 3 -20.15 -7.74 -6.66
CA SER A 3 -20.92 -7.83 -5.40
C SER A 3 -22.38 -8.25 -5.55
N VAL A 4 -22.97 -8.06 -6.73
CA VAL A 4 -24.37 -8.44 -7.02
C VAL A 4 -24.44 -9.85 -7.64
N ALA A 5 -23.33 -10.35 -8.19
CA ALA A 5 -23.28 -11.67 -8.81
C ALA A 5 -22.91 -12.79 -7.83
N VAL A 6 -22.24 -12.49 -6.71
CA VAL A 6 -21.82 -13.51 -5.74
C VAL A 6 -22.97 -14.28 -5.07
N PRO A 7 -24.12 -13.68 -4.72
CA PRO A 7 -25.28 -14.44 -4.23
C PRO A 7 -25.79 -15.51 -5.21
N LEU A 8 -25.46 -15.38 -6.50
CA LEU A 8 -25.83 -16.32 -7.56
C LEU A 8 -24.85 -17.49 -7.71
N ILE A 9 -23.64 -17.39 -7.13
CA ILE A 9 -22.57 -18.41 -7.23
C ILE A 9 -22.37 -19.12 -5.88
N ALA A 10 -22.67 -18.44 -4.77
CA ALA A 10 -22.48 -18.94 -3.41
C ALA A 10 -23.84 -19.07 -2.71
N ASN A 11 -24.65 -20.03 -3.17
CA ASN A 11 -25.93 -20.36 -2.53
C ASN A 11 -25.69 -21.46 -1.47
N PRO A 12 -26.23 -21.36 -0.24
CA PRO A 12 -26.05 -22.38 0.79
C PRO A 12 -26.50 -23.79 0.36
N ILE A 13 -27.48 -23.82 -0.56
CA ILE A 13 -28.02 -25.04 -1.18
C ILE A 13 -26.97 -25.68 -2.11
N ASP A 14 -26.30 -24.89 -2.95
CA ASP A 14 -25.29 -25.39 -3.90
C ASP A 14 -24.01 -25.90 -3.20
N MET A 15 -23.73 -25.40 -1.98
CA MET A 15 -22.59 -25.86 -1.16
C MET A 15 -22.91 -27.05 -0.25
N GLY A 16 -24.16 -27.55 -0.25
CA GLY A 16 -24.59 -28.70 0.56
C GLY A 16 -24.56 -28.44 2.07
N ILE A 17 -24.56 -27.17 2.51
CA ILE A 17 -24.45 -26.83 3.95
C ILE A 17 -25.67 -27.33 4.70
N ILE A 18 -26.86 -27.16 4.11
CA ILE A 18 -28.12 -27.62 4.71
C ILE A 18 -28.16 -29.15 4.77
N GLU A 19 -27.71 -29.85 3.72
CA GLU A 19 -27.62 -31.32 3.70
C GLU A 19 -26.66 -31.84 4.78
N LEU A 20 -25.51 -31.17 4.99
CA LEU A 20 -24.57 -31.54 6.05
C LEU A 20 -25.15 -31.34 7.45
N ILE A 21 -25.97 -30.29 7.66
CA ILE A 21 -26.67 -30.07 8.93
C ILE A 21 -27.70 -31.18 9.17
N TRP A 22 -28.49 -31.54 8.14
CA TRP A 22 -29.45 -32.65 8.25
C TRP A 22 -28.77 -33.99 8.49
N ASN A 23 -27.71 -34.32 7.73
CA ASN A 23 -26.93 -35.54 7.94
C ASN A 23 -26.31 -35.60 9.34
N ALA A 24 -25.85 -34.46 9.87
CA ALA A 24 -25.33 -34.40 11.24
C ALA A 24 -26.42 -34.72 12.28
N LEU A 25 -27.64 -34.25 12.06
CA LEU A 25 -28.78 -34.50 12.94
C LEU A 25 -29.29 -35.94 12.84
N ASP A 26 -29.39 -36.48 11.62
CA ASP A 26 -29.90 -37.83 11.37
C ASP A 26 -28.91 -38.91 11.83
N GLU A 27 -27.62 -38.74 11.55
CA GLU A 27 -26.58 -39.73 11.88
C GLU A 27 -25.91 -39.48 13.25
N GLY A 28 -26.23 -38.36 13.91
CA GLY A 28 -25.59 -37.93 15.16
C GLY A 28 -24.11 -37.58 15.00
N GLN A 29 -23.65 -37.33 13.77
CA GLN A 29 -22.24 -37.12 13.45
C GLN A 29 -21.84 -35.65 13.57
N ILE A 30 -21.12 -35.33 14.65
CA ILE A 30 -20.59 -33.98 14.90
C ILE A 30 -19.61 -33.53 13.79
N GLY A 31 -18.92 -34.46 13.12
CA GLY A 31 -17.99 -34.14 12.04
C GLY A 31 -18.65 -33.38 10.87
N SER A 32 -19.83 -33.83 10.44
CA SER A 32 -20.61 -33.21 9.37
C SER A 32 -21.08 -31.80 9.75
N LEU A 33 -21.42 -31.60 11.03
CA LEU A 33 -21.77 -30.28 11.57
C LEU A 33 -20.58 -29.31 11.53
N LEU A 34 -19.38 -29.78 11.88
CA LEU A 34 -18.17 -28.96 11.81
C LEU A 34 -17.81 -28.60 10.36
N ASP A 35 -17.96 -29.52 9.40
CA ASP A 35 -17.76 -29.24 7.98
C ASP A 35 -18.76 -28.20 7.46
N ALA A 36 -20.03 -28.32 7.83
CA ALA A 36 -21.06 -27.32 7.54
C ALA A 36 -20.66 -25.93 8.07
N GLY A 37 -20.15 -25.86 9.30
CA GLY A 37 -19.64 -24.63 9.89
C GLY A 37 -18.49 -24.02 9.10
N ILE A 38 -17.47 -24.81 8.75
CA ILE A 38 -16.31 -24.32 7.98
C ILE A 38 -16.76 -23.77 6.62
N ARG A 39 -17.60 -24.52 5.90
CA ARG A 39 -18.14 -24.10 4.60
C ARG A 39 -18.95 -22.82 4.71
N LEU A 40 -19.77 -22.70 5.75
CA LEU A 40 -20.55 -21.48 6.00
C LEU A 40 -19.66 -20.27 6.25
N ALA A 41 -18.61 -20.38 7.07
CA ALA A 41 -17.65 -19.28 7.28
C ALA A 41 -16.97 -18.84 5.98
N LEU A 42 -16.52 -19.82 5.17
CA LEU A 42 -15.85 -19.55 3.91
C LEU A 42 -16.79 -18.88 2.92
N MET A 43 -18.02 -19.38 2.81
CA MET A 43 -19.05 -18.83 1.93
C MET A 43 -19.38 -17.38 2.31
N ASN A 44 -19.65 -17.11 3.59
CA ASN A 44 -19.93 -15.75 4.08
C ASN A 44 -18.75 -14.81 3.82
N THR A 45 -17.52 -15.29 4.00
CA THR A 45 -16.32 -14.51 3.68
C THR A 45 -16.28 -14.16 2.20
N VAL A 46 -16.42 -15.14 1.30
CA VAL A 46 -16.40 -14.92 -0.16
C VAL A 46 -17.51 -13.97 -0.60
N GLN A 47 -18.70 -14.08 0.02
CA GLN A 47 -19.85 -13.23 -0.26
C GLN A 47 -19.61 -11.78 0.13
N ASP A 48 -19.04 -11.56 1.32
CA ASP A 48 -18.85 -10.21 1.85
C ASP A 48 -17.64 -9.49 1.24
N LEU A 49 -16.60 -10.23 0.80
CA LEU A 49 -15.37 -9.65 0.26
C LEU A 49 -15.57 -8.58 -0.82
N PRO A 50 -16.33 -8.81 -1.90
CA PRO A 50 -16.56 -7.80 -2.93
C PRO A 50 -17.19 -6.51 -2.41
N ILE A 51 -18.04 -6.60 -1.38
CA ILE A 51 -18.75 -5.47 -0.79
C ILE A 51 -17.74 -4.57 -0.08
N TYR A 52 -16.95 -5.13 0.83
CA TYR A 52 -15.99 -4.37 1.63
C TYR A 52 -14.78 -3.91 0.84
N LEU A 53 -14.26 -4.72 -0.09
CA LEU A 53 -13.17 -4.29 -0.97
C LEU A 53 -13.63 -3.20 -1.96
N GLY A 54 -14.89 -3.26 -2.38
CA GLY A 54 -15.55 -2.19 -3.14
C GLY A 54 -15.65 -0.89 -2.34
N ALA A 55 -16.11 -0.97 -1.09
CA ALA A 55 -16.20 0.18 -0.19
C ALA A 55 -14.83 0.80 0.10
N LEU A 56 -13.81 -0.02 0.36
CA LEU A 56 -12.42 0.41 0.53
C LEU A 56 -11.92 1.17 -0.71
N SER A 57 -12.10 0.59 -1.89
CA SER A 57 -11.65 1.16 -3.16
C SER A 57 -12.36 2.48 -3.47
N LEU A 58 -13.67 2.55 -3.22
CA LEU A 58 -14.47 3.76 -3.41
C LEU A 58 -14.01 4.87 -2.46
N ALA A 59 -13.79 4.54 -1.19
CA ALA A 59 -13.34 5.48 -0.18
C ALA A 59 -11.98 6.08 -0.54
N GLU A 60 -11.03 5.25 -0.99
CA GLU A 60 -9.73 5.74 -1.46
C GLU A 60 -9.84 6.69 -2.66
N VAL A 61 -10.69 6.38 -3.64
CA VAL A 61 -10.86 7.21 -4.83
C VAL A 61 -11.48 8.55 -4.46
N LEU A 62 -12.51 8.54 -3.61
CA LEU A 62 -13.22 9.73 -3.21
C LEU A 62 -12.36 10.64 -2.32
N ALA A 63 -11.60 10.05 -1.38
CA ALA A 63 -10.69 10.79 -0.50
C ALA A 63 -9.52 11.45 -1.26
N ARG A 64 -9.09 10.87 -2.39
CA ARG A 64 -8.10 11.52 -3.27
C ARG A 64 -8.69 12.68 -4.06
N ARG A 65 -9.96 12.56 -4.45
CA ARG A 65 -10.68 13.58 -5.23
C ARG A 65 -11.01 14.81 -4.38
N TYR A 66 -11.43 14.59 -3.13
CA TYR A 66 -11.79 15.65 -2.18
C TYR A 66 -10.74 15.72 -1.07
N LYS A 67 -9.70 16.54 -1.29
CA LYS A 67 -8.55 16.67 -0.38
C LYS A 67 -8.85 17.41 0.92
N ASP A 68 -9.98 18.11 1.01
CA ASP A 68 -10.25 19.03 2.12
C ASP A 68 -10.55 18.30 3.45
N LYS A 69 -11.11 17.08 3.42
CA LYS A 69 -11.42 16.27 4.63
C LYS A 69 -11.37 14.74 4.38
N PRO A 70 -10.21 14.15 4.04
CA PRO A 70 -10.12 12.72 3.71
C PRO A 70 -10.53 11.80 4.87
N GLN A 71 -10.30 12.22 6.12
CA GLN A 71 -10.67 11.42 7.31
C GLN A 71 -12.18 11.20 7.43
N VAL A 72 -13.00 12.21 7.10
CA VAL A 72 -14.46 12.08 7.14
C VAL A 72 -14.91 11.08 6.09
N LEU A 73 -14.31 11.12 4.89
CA LEU A 73 -14.63 10.19 3.80
C LEU A 73 -14.27 8.74 4.14
N TYR A 74 -13.21 8.49 4.90
CA TYR A 74 -12.83 7.13 5.30
C TYR A 74 -13.85 6.45 6.22
N TYR A 75 -14.62 7.23 6.99
CA TYR A 75 -15.74 6.70 7.79
C TYR A 75 -17.05 6.75 7.01
N ALA A 76 -17.36 7.88 6.38
CA ALA A 76 -18.64 8.09 5.71
C ALA A 76 -18.85 7.12 4.53
N VAL A 77 -17.80 6.82 3.76
CA VAL A 77 -17.95 5.97 2.57
C VAL A 77 -18.29 4.52 2.92
N PRO A 78 -17.56 3.82 3.81
CA PRO A 78 -17.97 2.48 4.24
C PRO A 78 -19.35 2.45 4.91
N ILE A 79 -19.65 3.43 5.76
CA ILE A 79 -20.94 3.55 6.46
C ILE A 79 -22.10 3.76 5.48
N ALA A 80 -21.88 4.45 4.35
CA ALA A 80 -22.91 4.63 3.34
C ALA A 80 -22.97 3.45 2.36
N THR A 81 -21.82 2.93 1.93
CA THR A 81 -21.74 1.93 0.85
C THR A 81 -22.21 0.56 1.32
N VAL A 82 -21.81 0.11 2.50
CA VAL A 82 -22.15 -1.24 2.99
C VAL A 82 -23.67 -1.38 3.19
N PRO A 83 -24.37 -0.50 3.92
CA PRO A 83 -25.83 -0.59 4.05
C PRO A 83 -26.56 -0.42 2.72
N LEU A 84 -26.07 0.44 1.82
CA LEU A 84 -26.68 0.63 0.50
C LEU A 84 -26.59 -0.64 -0.35
N VAL A 85 -25.46 -1.35 -0.33
CA VAL A 85 -25.31 -2.63 -1.03
C VAL A 85 -26.24 -3.69 -0.42
N TYR A 86 -26.34 -3.76 0.91
CA TYR A 86 -27.27 -4.68 1.58
C TYR A 86 -28.72 -4.38 1.20
N TRP A 87 -29.09 -3.10 1.11
CA TRP A 87 -30.42 -2.68 0.67
C TRP A 87 -30.71 -3.06 -0.79
N ILE A 88 -29.72 -2.93 -1.69
CA ILE A 88 -29.86 -3.37 -3.09
C ILE A 88 -30.02 -4.89 -3.15
N VAL A 89 -29.20 -5.65 -2.43
CA VAL A 89 -29.28 -7.12 -2.37
C VAL A 89 -30.64 -7.55 -1.85
N TYR A 90 -31.14 -6.94 -0.77
CA TYR A 90 -32.48 -7.19 -0.23
C TYR A 90 -33.57 -6.95 -1.29
N ARG A 91 -33.49 -5.83 -2.02
CA ARG A 91 -34.50 -5.47 -3.03
C ARG A 91 -34.48 -6.37 -4.26
N VAL A 92 -33.32 -6.95 -4.60
CA VAL A 92 -33.15 -7.82 -5.78
C VAL A 92 -33.45 -9.29 -5.45
N HIS A 93 -33.06 -9.77 -4.27
CA HIS A 93 -33.15 -11.19 -3.91
C HIS A 93 -34.25 -11.51 -2.89
N GLY A 94 -34.87 -10.51 -2.26
CA GLY A 94 -35.96 -10.72 -1.29
C GLY A 94 -35.53 -11.40 0.02
N VAL A 95 -34.24 -11.72 0.18
CA VAL A 95 -33.67 -12.32 1.38
C VAL A 95 -33.34 -11.21 2.38
N ALA A 96 -33.97 -11.24 3.56
CA ALA A 96 -33.68 -10.34 4.67
C ALA A 96 -32.25 -10.58 5.16
N TYR A 97 -31.29 -9.84 4.60
CA TYR A 97 -29.91 -9.89 5.08
C TYR A 97 -29.82 -9.04 6.34
N ASP A 98 -29.94 -9.69 7.50
CA ASP A 98 -29.90 -8.99 8.78
C ASP A 98 -28.54 -8.33 8.98
N PHE A 99 -28.56 -7.01 9.13
CA PHE A 99 -27.40 -6.19 9.42
C PHE A 99 -26.86 -6.54 10.82
N THR A 100 -25.95 -7.51 10.85
CA THR A 100 -25.45 -8.17 12.07
C THR A 100 -24.09 -7.61 12.48
N MET A 101 -23.61 -7.97 13.68
CA MET A 101 -22.31 -7.49 14.19
C MET A 101 -21.10 -7.69 13.26
N PRO A 102 -20.98 -8.79 12.49
CA PRO A 102 -19.91 -8.93 11.50
C PRO A 102 -19.86 -7.78 10.50
N ALA A 103 -21.03 -7.21 10.14
CA ALA A 103 -21.08 -6.10 9.19
C ALA A 103 -20.54 -4.81 9.80
N ILE A 104 -20.91 -4.54 11.06
CA ILE A 104 -20.39 -3.39 11.82
C ILE A 104 -18.87 -3.50 11.99
N LEU A 105 -18.37 -4.69 12.36
CA LEU A 105 -16.94 -4.94 12.48
C LEU A 105 -16.22 -4.86 11.12
N GLY A 106 -16.84 -5.29 10.03
CA GLY A 106 -16.31 -5.13 8.69
C GLY A 106 -16.16 -3.66 8.28
N ILE A 107 -17.17 -2.83 8.57
CA ILE A 107 -17.09 -1.36 8.37
C ILE A 107 -15.94 -0.78 9.20
N ALA A 108 -15.85 -1.16 10.48
CA ALA A 108 -14.78 -0.71 11.37
C ALA A 108 -13.39 -1.14 10.87
N GLY A 109 -13.26 -2.37 10.37
CA GLY A 109 -12.02 -2.91 9.80
C GLY A 109 -11.58 -2.14 8.55
N VAL A 110 -12.50 -1.87 7.63
CA VAL A 110 -12.22 -1.04 6.44
C VAL A 110 -11.79 0.37 6.85
N ALA A 111 -12.51 1.01 7.77
CA ALA A 111 -12.17 2.34 8.27
C ALA A 111 -10.80 2.38 8.96
N TYR A 112 -10.48 1.36 9.76
CA TYR A 112 -9.18 1.19 10.41
C TYR A 112 -8.04 1.14 9.37
N VAL A 113 -8.19 0.29 8.34
CA VAL A 113 -7.17 0.15 7.31
C VAL A 113 -7.02 1.42 6.47
N LEU A 114 -8.11 2.11 6.13
CA LEU A 114 -8.07 3.39 5.42
C LEU A 114 -7.33 4.48 6.22
N ARG A 115 -7.58 4.55 7.53
CA ARG A 115 -6.89 5.48 8.42
C ARG A 115 -5.38 5.22 8.44
N LEU A 116 -4.98 3.95 8.34
CA LEU A 116 -3.59 3.55 8.27
C LEU A 116 -2.95 3.85 6.91
N GLY A 117 -3.70 3.60 5.82
CA GLY A 117 -3.28 3.85 4.44
C GLY A 117 -3.21 5.33 4.05
N SER A 118 -3.86 6.21 4.82
CA SER A 118 -3.84 7.68 4.64
C SER A 118 -2.43 8.28 4.56
N ALA A 119 -1.42 7.57 5.05
CA ALA A 119 -0.03 8.01 5.05
C ALA A 119 0.70 7.84 3.70
N SER A 120 0.20 7.07 2.71
CA SER A 120 0.84 7.02 1.38
C SER A 120 -0.03 6.44 0.25
N PRO A 121 -0.10 7.05 -0.95
CA PRO A 121 -1.28 6.90 -1.78
C PRO A 121 -1.22 5.86 -2.92
N ILE A 122 -0.13 5.18 -3.31
CA ILE A 122 -0.20 4.36 -4.56
C ILE A 122 0.35 2.94 -4.48
N LYS A 123 1.40 2.63 -3.70
CA LYS A 123 2.04 1.30 -3.73
C LYS A 123 1.44 0.26 -2.76
N GLN A 124 0.30 0.55 -2.13
CA GLN A 124 -0.19 -0.23 -0.97
C GLN A 124 -1.59 -0.82 -1.09
N LYS A 125 -2.29 -0.62 -2.22
CA LYS A 125 -3.64 -1.17 -2.42
C LYS A 125 -3.70 -2.67 -2.14
N TRP A 126 -2.76 -3.45 -2.68
CA TRP A 126 -2.70 -4.89 -2.45
C TRP A 126 -2.55 -5.27 -0.98
N LYS A 127 -1.68 -4.58 -0.22
CA LYS A 127 -1.50 -4.86 1.21
C LYS A 127 -2.76 -4.50 2.02
N SER A 128 -3.39 -3.36 1.70
CA SER A 128 -4.64 -2.91 2.31
C SER A 128 -5.78 -3.90 2.07
N LEU A 129 -5.92 -4.39 0.82
CA LEU A 129 -6.91 -5.41 0.46
C LEU A 129 -6.68 -6.70 1.27
N TRP A 130 -5.44 -7.17 1.37
CA TRP A 130 -5.11 -8.36 2.15
C TRP A 130 -5.45 -8.25 3.63
N ILE A 131 -5.16 -7.09 4.27
CA ILE A 131 -5.49 -6.87 5.68
C ILE A 131 -7.00 -6.88 5.90
N VAL A 132 -7.75 -6.20 5.03
CA VAL A 132 -9.22 -6.19 5.11
C VAL A 132 -9.78 -7.60 4.94
N THR A 133 -9.27 -8.37 3.98
CA THR A 133 -9.67 -9.78 3.80
C THR A 133 -9.45 -10.59 5.07
N LEU A 134 -8.26 -10.53 5.68
CA LEU A 134 -7.96 -11.31 6.89
C LEU A 134 -8.86 -10.91 8.07
N LEU A 135 -9.09 -9.61 8.28
CA LEU A 135 -9.96 -9.14 9.36
C LEU A 135 -11.41 -9.57 9.14
N LEU A 136 -11.93 -9.42 7.91
CA LEU A 136 -13.28 -9.84 7.55
C LEU A 136 -13.46 -11.34 7.74
N SER A 137 -12.53 -12.15 7.21
CA SER A 137 -12.56 -13.61 7.42
C SER A 137 -12.64 -13.93 8.91
N GLY A 138 -11.81 -13.31 9.73
CA GLY A 138 -11.84 -13.52 11.18
C GLY A 138 -13.19 -13.20 11.82
N PHE A 139 -13.83 -12.11 11.41
CA PHE A 139 -15.16 -11.74 11.90
C PHE A 139 -16.26 -12.70 11.42
N GLN A 140 -16.15 -13.25 10.20
CA GLN A 140 -17.12 -14.24 9.71
C GLN A 140 -17.04 -15.57 10.45
N TRP A 141 -15.85 -15.97 10.88
CA TRP A 141 -15.70 -17.18 11.71
C TRP A 141 -16.42 -17.05 13.06
N LEU A 142 -16.46 -15.85 13.65
CA LEU A 142 -17.20 -15.60 14.89
C LEU A 142 -18.72 -15.75 14.72
N SER A 143 -19.25 -15.60 13.51
CA SER A 143 -20.68 -15.77 13.22
C SER A 143 -21.18 -17.18 13.54
N ILE A 144 -20.31 -18.19 13.46
CA ILE A 144 -20.67 -19.59 13.68
C ILE A 144 -20.82 -19.91 15.17
N SER A 145 -20.15 -19.17 16.06
CA SER A 145 -20.17 -19.41 17.51
C SER A 145 -21.58 -19.28 18.10
N PRO A 146 -22.10 -20.33 18.77
CA PRO A 146 -23.32 -20.21 19.57
C PRO A 146 -23.20 -19.17 20.70
N ALA A 147 -22.04 -19.11 21.38
CA ALA A 147 -21.82 -18.20 22.51
C ALA A 147 -21.89 -16.70 22.13
N LEU A 148 -21.55 -16.35 20.89
CA LEU A 148 -21.61 -14.98 20.38
C LEU A 148 -22.98 -14.59 19.81
N THR A 149 -23.94 -15.52 19.79
CA THR A 149 -25.29 -15.24 19.26
C THR A 149 -25.97 -14.12 20.05
N ALA A 150 -25.84 -14.10 21.38
CA ALA A 150 -26.38 -13.02 22.22
C ALA A 150 -25.75 -11.64 21.93
N LEU A 151 -24.55 -11.62 21.35
CA LEU A 151 -23.84 -10.40 20.96
C LEU A 151 -24.20 -9.93 19.54
N GLY A 152 -25.14 -10.58 18.85
CA GLY A 152 -25.57 -10.19 17.50
C GLY A 152 -24.80 -10.88 16.37
N PHE A 153 -24.02 -11.93 16.64
CA PHE A 153 -23.31 -12.71 15.63
C PHE A 153 -24.15 -13.87 15.08
N GLY A 154 -24.10 -14.07 13.76
CA GLY A 154 -24.71 -15.23 13.08
C GLY A 154 -26.21 -15.38 13.27
N HIS A 155 -26.97 -14.33 12.98
CA HIS A 155 -28.44 -14.36 12.91
C HIS A 155 -28.98 -14.71 11.51
N GLY A 156 -28.12 -14.93 10.51
CA GLY A 156 -28.60 -15.41 9.21
C GLY A 156 -29.22 -16.80 9.36
N ASP A 157 -30.30 -17.06 8.62
CA ASP A 157 -31.13 -18.28 8.73
C ASP A 157 -30.30 -19.57 8.82
N VAL A 158 -29.38 -19.78 7.88
CA VAL A 158 -28.51 -20.98 7.84
C VAL A 158 -27.53 -21.03 9.01
N SER A 159 -27.08 -19.88 9.51
CA SER A 159 -26.19 -19.81 10.67
C SER A 159 -26.93 -20.09 11.98
N LEU A 160 -28.22 -19.80 12.04
CA LEU A 160 -29.08 -20.08 13.18
C LEU A 160 -29.43 -21.57 13.19
N ASP A 161 -29.76 -22.15 12.04
CA ASP A 161 -29.99 -23.59 11.87
C ASP A 161 -28.77 -24.42 12.29
N LEU A 162 -27.57 -24.00 11.89
CA LEU A 162 -26.31 -24.65 12.30
C LEU A 162 -26.13 -24.66 13.82
N LYS A 163 -26.47 -23.56 14.50
CA LYS A 163 -26.33 -23.43 15.95
C LYS A 163 -27.39 -24.22 16.70
N VAL A 164 -28.63 -24.24 16.18
CA VAL A 164 -29.70 -25.08 16.72
C VAL A 164 -29.30 -26.54 16.61
N ALA A 165 -28.78 -26.97 15.45
CA ALA A 165 -28.28 -28.33 15.29
C ALA A 165 -27.11 -28.65 16.26
N ALA A 166 -26.22 -27.68 16.50
CA ALA A 166 -25.17 -27.82 17.52
C ALA A 166 -25.72 -27.98 18.94
N SER A 167 -26.79 -27.27 19.29
CA SER A 167 -27.44 -27.40 20.60
C SER A 167 -28.11 -28.77 20.78
N VAL A 168 -28.73 -29.30 19.73
CA VAL A 168 -29.36 -30.63 19.73
C VAL A 168 -28.33 -31.75 19.88
N LEU A 169 -27.15 -31.59 19.28
CA LEU A 169 -26.06 -32.56 19.30
C LEU A 169 -25.08 -32.39 20.48
N ASP A 170 -25.35 -31.44 21.39
CA ASP A 170 -24.44 -31.05 22.49
C ASP A 170 -23.01 -30.69 22.01
N ALA A 171 -22.92 -30.15 20.79
CA ALA A 171 -21.67 -29.82 20.09
C ALA A 171 -21.34 -28.32 20.13
N GLU A 172 -22.07 -27.51 20.89
CA GLU A 172 -21.82 -26.07 21.03
C GLU A 172 -20.38 -25.73 21.45
N PRO A 173 -19.75 -26.44 22.42
CA PRO A 173 -18.37 -26.13 22.83
C PRO A 173 -17.35 -26.33 21.71
N LEU A 174 -17.57 -27.34 20.85
CA LEU A 174 -16.70 -27.62 19.70
C LEU A 174 -16.81 -26.50 18.66
N LEU A 175 -18.05 -26.08 18.37
CA LEU A 175 -18.31 -25.01 17.41
C LEU A 175 -17.74 -23.66 17.88
N ASN A 176 -17.87 -23.38 19.19
CA ASN A 176 -17.23 -22.23 19.83
C ASN A 176 -15.69 -22.31 19.69
N THR A 177 -15.08 -23.44 20.03
CA THR A 177 -13.62 -23.60 19.94
C THR A 177 -13.12 -23.38 18.52
N LEU A 178 -13.78 -24.00 17.53
CA LEU A 178 -13.47 -23.84 16.10
C LEU A 178 -13.54 -22.37 15.68
N SER A 179 -14.65 -21.70 16.00
CA SER A 179 -14.86 -20.29 15.63
C SER A 179 -13.80 -19.37 16.25
N PHE A 180 -13.48 -19.53 17.54
CA PHE A 180 -12.48 -18.72 18.21
C PHE A 180 -11.06 -18.98 17.70
N MET A 181 -10.71 -20.23 17.40
CA MET A 181 -9.40 -20.56 16.80
C MET A 181 -9.26 -19.93 15.41
N GLY A 182 -10.23 -20.12 14.52
CA GLY A 182 -10.17 -19.54 13.18
C GLY A 182 -10.19 -18.01 13.21
N ALA A 183 -11.06 -17.43 14.03
CA ALA A 183 -11.16 -15.98 14.19
C ALA A 183 -9.85 -15.37 14.73
N SER A 184 -9.32 -15.92 15.82
CA SER A 184 -8.08 -15.42 16.42
C SER A 184 -6.90 -15.54 15.46
N MET A 185 -6.75 -16.67 14.77
CA MET A 185 -5.70 -16.86 13.77
C MET A 185 -5.75 -15.78 12.67
N MET A 186 -6.94 -15.52 12.12
CA MET A 186 -7.13 -14.55 11.03
C MET A 186 -6.98 -13.11 11.51
N VAL A 187 -7.58 -12.75 12.65
CA VAL A 187 -7.50 -11.40 13.22
C VAL A 187 -6.06 -11.06 13.61
N ILE A 188 -5.36 -11.97 14.31
CA ILE A 188 -3.96 -11.77 14.70
C ILE A 188 -3.09 -11.63 13.44
N SER A 189 -3.29 -12.48 12.43
CA SER A 189 -2.57 -12.36 11.15
C SER A 189 -2.82 -11.02 10.45
N GLY A 190 -4.06 -10.53 10.46
CA GLY A 190 -4.42 -9.22 9.93
C GLY A 190 -3.74 -8.08 10.68
N LEU A 191 -3.72 -8.14 12.02
CA LEU A 191 -3.07 -7.14 12.88
C LEU A 191 -1.54 -7.15 12.73
N ILE A 192 -0.91 -8.32 12.66
CA ILE A 192 0.55 -8.45 12.41
C ILE A 192 0.89 -7.85 11.05
N THR A 193 0.13 -8.20 10.01
CA THR A 193 0.33 -7.68 8.65
C THR A 193 0.14 -6.17 8.60
N SER A 194 -0.85 -5.64 9.33
CA SER A 194 -1.08 -4.21 9.52
C SER A 194 0.13 -3.52 10.15
N LYS A 195 0.66 -4.07 11.25
CA LYS A 195 1.87 -3.54 11.90
C LYS A 195 3.08 -3.57 10.95
N PHE A 196 3.28 -4.69 10.26
CA PHE A 196 4.36 -4.85 9.28
C PHE A 196 4.25 -3.82 8.14
N MET A 197 3.04 -3.47 7.73
CA MET A 197 2.83 -2.42 6.74
C MET A 197 3.28 -1.03 7.22
N ILE A 198 2.98 -0.67 8.47
CA ILE A 198 3.40 0.63 9.06
C ILE A 198 4.92 0.68 9.13
N ASP A 199 5.54 -0.38 9.64
CA ASP A 199 6.99 -0.44 9.85
C ASP A 199 7.74 -0.38 8.52
N TYR A 200 7.27 -1.13 7.52
CA TYR A 200 7.81 -1.11 6.16
C TYR A 200 7.73 0.28 5.51
N GLN A 201 6.69 1.07 5.82
CA GLN A 201 6.60 2.46 5.34
C GLN A 201 7.67 3.35 5.97
N ALA A 202 7.88 3.23 7.28
CA ALA A 202 8.89 4.00 7.99
C ALA A 202 10.28 3.72 7.40
N HIS A 203 10.60 2.45 7.18
CA HIS A 203 11.84 2.04 6.55
C HIS A 203 12.02 2.59 5.13
N ILE A 204 11.00 2.53 4.26
CA ILE A 204 11.11 3.08 2.90
C ILE A 204 11.38 4.59 2.92
N ARG A 205 10.70 5.33 3.81
CA ARG A 205 10.89 6.78 3.91
C ARG A 205 12.31 7.12 4.33
N LEU A 206 12.84 6.41 5.34
CA LEU A 206 14.22 6.57 5.78
C LEU A 206 15.22 6.31 4.65
N VAL A 207 15.07 5.21 3.92
CA VAL A 207 15.95 4.88 2.78
C VAL A 207 15.86 5.93 1.67
N GLN A 208 14.67 6.48 1.41
CA GLN A 208 14.49 7.54 0.42
C GLN A 208 15.15 8.86 0.85
N GLU A 209 15.08 9.20 2.14
CA GLU A 209 15.74 10.38 2.70
C GLU A 209 17.27 10.23 2.67
N GLU A 210 17.80 9.07 3.06
CA GLU A 210 19.23 8.77 2.97
C GLU A 210 19.73 8.87 1.52
N LYS A 211 19.00 8.27 0.58
CA LYS A 211 19.34 8.35 -0.85
C LYS A 211 19.32 9.79 -1.38
N ARG A 212 18.41 10.64 -0.89
CA ARG A 212 18.41 12.07 -1.25
C ARG A 212 19.63 12.79 -0.67
N ARG A 213 19.99 12.52 0.59
CA ARG A 213 21.17 13.12 1.22
C ARG A 213 22.46 12.68 0.53
N SER A 214 22.59 11.41 0.17
CA SER A 214 23.78 10.91 -0.54
C SER A 214 23.95 11.59 -1.90
N LEU A 215 22.87 11.70 -2.68
CA LEU A 215 22.89 12.40 -3.97
C LEU A 215 23.23 13.90 -3.82
N GLN A 216 22.75 14.55 -2.76
CA GLN A 216 23.11 15.94 -2.47
C GLN A 216 24.59 16.09 -2.11
N LEU A 217 25.13 15.19 -1.29
CA LEU A 217 26.55 15.16 -0.93
C LEU A 217 27.45 14.93 -2.15
N GLU A 218 27.06 14.01 -3.04
CA GLU A 218 27.78 13.77 -4.30
C GLU A 218 27.78 15.00 -5.21
N ARG A 219 26.65 15.70 -5.35
CA ARG A 219 26.57 16.95 -6.11
C ARG A 219 27.46 18.05 -5.53
N MET A 220 27.39 18.29 -4.22
CA MET A 220 28.24 19.28 -3.56
C MET A 220 29.74 18.96 -3.72
N ARG A 221 30.12 17.69 -3.66
CA ARG A 221 31.52 17.27 -3.91
C ARG A 221 31.94 17.53 -5.35
N SER A 222 31.07 17.25 -6.33
CA SER A 222 31.34 17.50 -7.75
C SER A 222 31.51 18.98 -8.03
N GLU A 223 30.62 19.84 -7.51
CA GLU A 223 30.70 21.30 -7.64
C GLU A 223 31.97 21.86 -6.99
N ALA A 224 32.32 21.40 -5.78
CA ALA A 224 33.55 21.81 -5.11
C ALA A 224 34.81 21.40 -5.89
N MET A 225 34.81 20.21 -6.51
CA MET A 225 35.90 19.75 -7.36
C MET A 225 36.03 20.62 -8.61
N GLN A 226 34.92 20.92 -9.31
CA GLN A 226 34.91 21.79 -10.49
C GLN A 226 35.40 23.21 -10.16
N ALA A 227 34.94 23.79 -9.04
CA ALA A 227 35.37 25.11 -8.60
C ALA A 227 36.88 25.15 -8.29
N ARG A 228 37.42 24.07 -7.72
CA ARG A 228 38.86 23.93 -7.48
C ARG A 228 39.63 23.84 -8.79
N THR A 229 39.21 22.98 -9.72
CA THR A 229 39.84 22.86 -11.06
C THR A 229 39.80 24.19 -11.82
N TYR A 230 38.70 24.93 -11.75
CA TYR A 230 38.60 26.25 -12.38
C TYR A 230 39.59 27.27 -11.79
N ARG A 231 39.74 27.28 -10.46
CA ARG A 231 40.77 28.10 -9.79
C ARG A 231 42.18 27.73 -10.21
N GLU A 232 42.49 26.43 -10.26
CA GLU A 232 43.81 25.94 -10.68
C GLU A 232 44.11 26.32 -12.14
N LEU A 233 43.14 26.19 -13.05
CA LEU A 233 43.27 26.66 -14.44
C LEU A 233 43.47 28.17 -14.53
N GLN A 234 42.73 28.96 -13.76
CA GLN A 234 42.87 30.42 -13.78
C GLN A 234 44.25 30.87 -13.29
N VAL A 235 44.80 30.21 -12.27
CA VAL A 235 46.19 30.44 -11.81
C VAL A 235 47.18 30.08 -12.91
N LEU A 236 47.06 28.90 -13.53
CA LEU A 236 47.92 28.48 -14.64
C LEU A 236 47.89 29.45 -15.82
N VAL A 237 46.71 29.91 -16.22
CA VAL A 237 46.55 30.90 -17.30
C VAL A 237 47.21 32.23 -16.93
N HIS A 238 47.06 32.67 -15.67
CA HIS A 238 47.71 33.89 -15.20
C HIS A 238 49.23 33.77 -15.20
N ASP A 239 49.75 32.64 -14.71
CA ASP A 239 51.18 32.34 -14.66
C ASP A 239 51.80 32.19 -16.06
N LEU A 240 51.03 31.78 -17.07
CA LEU A 240 51.47 31.72 -18.47
C LEU A 240 51.38 33.07 -19.19
N ARG A 241 50.40 33.91 -18.84
CA ARG A 241 50.24 35.24 -19.45
C ARG A 241 51.42 36.16 -19.13
N THR A 242 51.94 36.08 -17.91
CA THR A 242 53.09 36.90 -17.47
C THR A 242 54.35 36.69 -18.33
N PRO A 243 54.88 35.47 -18.53
CA PRO A 243 56.03 35.23 -19.40
C PRO A 243 55.70 35.49 -20.88
N LEU A 244 54.47 35.26 -21.35
CA LEU A 244 54.09 35.57 -22.74
C LEU A 244 54.18 37.08 -23.01
N THR A 245 53.64 37.91 -22.12
CA THR A 245 53.70 39.37 -22.24
C THR A 245 55.13 39.90 -22.15
N THR A 246 56.01 39.28 -21.35
CA THR A 246 57.43 39.68 -21.32
C THR A 246 58.17 39.25 -22.58
N ILE A 247 57.90 38.06 -23.13
CA ILE A 247 58.45 37.62 -24.43
C ILE A 247 58.00 38.57 -25.54
N GLN A 248 56.72 38.94 -25.60
CA GLN A 248 56.21 39.93 -26.57
C GLN A 248 56.85 41.31 -26.39
N GLY A 249 56.98 41.80 -25.16
CA GLY A 249 57.63 43.09 -24.87
C GLY A 249 59.10 43.11 -25.27
N LEU A 250 59.84 42.03 -24.98
CA LEU A 250 61.24 41.88 -25.38
C LEU A 250 61.39 41.75 -26.89
N ALA A 251 60.57 40.93 -27.55
CA ALA A 251 60.58 40.79 -29.01
C ALA A 251 60.26 42.12 -29.71
N SER A 252 59.27 42.87 -29.20
CA SER A 252 58.92 44.20 -29.72
C SER A 252 60.08 45.19 -29.55
N ALA A 253 60.72 45.23 -28.37
CA ALA A 253 61.89 46.07 -28.13
C ALA A 253 63.06 45.71 -29.06
N MET A 254 63.35 44.42 -29.24
CA MET A 254 64.40 43.94 -30.15
C MET A 254 64.13 44.29 -31.63
N SER A 255 62.86 44.36 -32.03
CA SER A 255 62.48 44.78 -33.39
C SER A 255 62.62 46.30 -33.64
N GLY A 256 62.51 47.10 -32.57
CA GLY A 256 62.55 48.57 -32.60
C GLY A 256 63.94 49.19 -32.37
N PHE A 257 64.86 48.50 -31.70
CA PHE A 257 66.24 48.97 -31.52
C PHE A 257 67.09 48.73 -32.79
N SER A 258 67.74 49.79 -33.29
CA SER A 258 68.48 49.86 -34.56
C SER A 258 69.86 49.17 -34.59
N VAL A 259 70.13 48.23 -33.67
CA VAL A 259 71.48 47.64 -33.46
C VAL A 259 71.53 46.14 -33.80
N SER A 260 70.43 45.50 -34.17
CA SER A 260 70.37 44.06 -34.47
C SER A 260 70.43 43.76 -35.98
N SER A 261 71.13 42.68 -36.37
CA SER A 261 71.24 42.21 -37.76
C SER A 261 69.85 41.93 -38.38
N VAL A 262 69.73 42.02 -39.71
CA VAL A 262 68.44 41.83 -40.43
C VAL A 262 67.74 40.52 -40.01
N ASP A 263 68.49 39.43 -39.80
CA ASP A 263 67.97 38.14 -39.33
C ASP A 263 67.36 38.20 -37.92
N ALA A 264 67.92 39.01 -37.02
CA ALA A 264 67.42 39.17 -35.66
C ALA A 264 66.08 39.91 -35.62
N ARG A 265 65.84 40.87 -36.53
CA ARG A 265 64.53 41.54 -36.67
C ARG A 265 63.46 40.58 -37.21
N VAL A 266 63.79 39.75 -38.19
CA VAL A 266 62.85 38.75 -38.75
C VAL A 266 62.42 37.73 -37.69
N HIS A 267 63.37 37.21 -36.90
CA HIS A 267 63.05 36.27 -35.82
C HIS A 267 62.26 36.91 -34.68
N ALA A 268 62.58 38.15 -34.27
CA ALA A 268 61.81 38.87 -33.26
C ALA A 268 60.36 39.12 -33.72
N GLN A 269 60.15 39.44 -34.99
CA GLN A 269 58.81 39.66 -35.56
C GLN A 269 58.01 38.35 -35.64
N ALA A 270 58.63 37.24 -36.02
CA ALA A 270 58.00 35.92 -36.03
C ALA A 270 57.60 35.43 -34.63
N ILE A 271 58.43 35.69 -33.61
CA ILE A 271 58.12 35.36 -32.20
C ILE A 271 56.95 36.19 -31.69
N SER A 272 56.89 37.48 -32.04
CA SER A 272 55.77 38.36 -31.68
C SER A 272 54.44 37.91 -32.31
N GLU A 273 54.45 37.61 -33.62
CA GLU A 273 53.26 37.08 -34.33
C GLU A 273 52.81 35.72 -33.80
N ALA A 274 53.74 34.84 -33.43
CA ALA A 274 53.40 33.54 -32.85
C ALA A 274 52.78 33.69 -31.45
N ALA A 275 53.29 34.62 -30.64
CA ALA A 275 52.76 34.91 -29.32
C ALA A 275 51.37 35.58 -29.36
N ASP A 276 51.07 36.36 -30.41
CA ASP A 276 49.74 36.99 -30.61
C ASP A 276 48.66 35.99 -31.06
N ARG A 277 49.05 34.80 -31.54
CA ARG A 277 48.13 33.75 -32.01
C ARG A 277 47.78 32.70 -30.95
N MET A 278 48.41 32.73 -29.77
CA MET A 278 48.15 31.81 -28.64
C MET A 278 47.18 32.43 -27.63
#